data_AF-A0A7Z7YHT9-F1
#
_entry.id   AF-A0A7Z7YHT9-F1
#
_cell.length_a   1.000
_cell.length_b   1.000
_cell.length_c   1.000
_cell.angle_alpha   90.00
_cell.angle_beta   90.00
_cell.angle_gamma   90.00
#
_symmetry.space_group_name_H-M   'P 1'
#
loop_
_entity.id
_entity.type
_entity.pdbx_description
1 polymer ?
#
loop_
_entity_poly.entity_id
_entity_poly.type
_entity_poly.pdbx_seq_one_letter_code
_entity_poly.pdbx_strand_id
1 'polypeptide(L)'
;GDPDQPIIMGRTYHEDNRTPGSLPGTKTQMTIRSKTYMGSGFNELKFDDATGKEQVYIHAQKNMDTEVLNDQTVTVRRDRTKSITR
;
A
#
# COMPACT_ATOMS: atom_id res chain seq x y z
N GLY A 1 -8.57 -21.05 27.11
CA GLY A 1 -7.24 -20.74 26.55
C GLY A 1 -6.24 -20.90 27.67
N ASP A 2 -5.12 -21.56 27.38
CA ASP A 2 -4.00 -21.70 28.32
C ASP A 2 -3.27 -20.35 28.42
N PRO A 3 -3.24 -19.69 29.60
CA PRO A 3 -2.54 -18.42 29.78
C PRO A 3 -1.03 -18.52 29.50
N ASP A 4 -0.45 -19.73 29.58
CA ASP A 4 0.96 -19.97 29.30
C ASP A 4 1.25 -20.13 27.80
N GLN A 5 0.21 -20.14 26.96
CA GLN A 5 0.31 -20.22 25.49
C GLN A 5 -0.40 -19.04 24.82
N PRO A 6 0.16 -17.82 24.94
CA PRO A 6 -0.44 -16.65 24.32
C PRO A 6 -0.36 -16.72 22.79
N ILE A 7 -1.45 -16.29 22.12
CA ILE A 7 -1.53 -16.12 20.66
C ILE A 7 -1.99 -14.70 20.36
N ILE A 8 -1.32 -14.04 19.41
CA ILE A 8 -1.71 -12.72 18.93
C ILE A 8 -2.70 -12.88 17.77
N MET A 9 -3.93 -12.39 17.95
CA MET A 9 -5.02 -12.55 16.97
C MET A 9 -5.30 -11.28 16.15
N GLY A 10 -4.63 -10.16 16.44
CA GLY A 10 -4.85 -8.91 15.72
C GLY A 10 -3.92 -7.78 16.13
N ARG A 11 -3.99 -6.69 15.36
CA ARG A 11 -3.28 -5.42 15.63
C ARG A 11 -4.28 -4.29 15.48
N THR A 12 -4.14 -3.26 16.31
CA THR A 12 -4.96 -2.05 16.26
C THR A 12 -4.08 -0.80 16.10
N TYR A 13 -4.64 0.23 15.48
CA TYR A 13 -4.03 1.56 15.47
C TYR A 13 -4.38 2.29 16.77
N HIS A 14 -3.46 3.12 17.24
CA HIS A 14 -3.59 3.95 18.45
C HIS A 14 -2.77 5.25 18.25
N GLU A 15 -2.67 6.11 19.26
CA GLU A 15 -2.09 7.45 19.11
C GLU A 15 -0.64 7.44 18.57
N ASP A 16 0.19 6.52 19.05
CA ASP A 16 1.59 6.36 18.62
C ASP A 16 1.74 5.54 17.33
N ASN A 17 0.77 4.66 17.05
CA ASN A 17 0.69 3.88 15.82
C ASN A 17 -0.56 4.28 15.04
N ARG A 18 -0.50 5.46 14.42
CA ARG A 18 -1.63 6.01 13.67
C ARG A 18 -1.87 5.28 12.35
N THR A 19 -3.09 5.43 11.83
CA THR A 19 -3.45 4.94 10.50
C THR A 19 -2.55 5.57 9.42
N PRO A 20 -2.24 4.85 8.33
CA PRO A 20 -1.42 5.38 7.24
C PRO A 20 -1.96 6.65 6.55
N GLY A 21 -3.27 6.90 6.67
CA GLY A 21 -3.96 8.09 6.17
C GLY A 21 -4.63 8.90 7.28
N SER A 22 -4.94 10.15 6.97
CA SER A 22 -5.62 11.09 7.89
C SER A 22 -7.13 10.87 7.86
N LEU A 23 -7.66 10.14 8.84
CA LEU A 23 -9.10 9.99 9.00
C LEU A 23 -9.74 11.29 9.53
N PRO A 24 -10.96 11.64 9.08
CA PRO A 24 -11.84 10.90 8.16
C PRO A 24 -11.58 11.16 6.66
N GLY A 25 -10.61 12.01 6.31
CA GLY A 25 -10.34 12.42 4.93
C GLY A 25 -9.98 11.27 3.99
N THR A 26 -9.35 10.21 4.51
CA THR A 26 -8.96 9.01 3.75
C THR A 26 -9.88 7.82 3.98
N LYS A 27 -11.16 8.04 4.34
CA LYS A 27 -12.11 6.96 4.69
C LYS A 27 -12.38 5.95 3.57
N THR A 28 -12.17 6.33 2.31
CA THR A 28 -12.34 5.47 1.13
C THR A 28 -11.06 4.74 0.77
N GLN A 29 -9.98 4.93 1.53
CA GLN A 29 -8.67 4.37 1.21
C GLN A 29 -8.40 3.12 2.03
N MET A 30 -7.94 2.09 1.33
CA MET A 30 -7.34 0.89 1.92
C MET A 30 -5.85 0.88 1.61
N THR A 31 -5.01 0.60 2.60
CA THR A 31 -3.55 0.66 2.44
C THR A 31 -2.87 -0.50 3.14
N ILE A 32 -1.94 -1.15 2.44
CA ILE A 32 -0.90 -2.01 3.01
C ILE A 32 0.42 -1.24 2.87
N ARG A 33 0.95 -0.74 3.99
CA ARG A 33 2.18 0.07 4.04
C ARG A 33 3.20 -0.56 4.97
N SER A 34 4.45 -0.67 4.51
CA SER A 34 5.59 -1.07 5.34
C SER A 34 6.30 0.14 5.94
N LYS A 35 7.29 -0.10 6.81
CA LYS A 35 8.27 0.90 7.24
C LYS A 35 9.65 0.33 6.98
N THR A 36 10.54 1.10 6.35
CA THR A 36 11.94 0.70 6.19
C THR A 36 12.54 0.39 7.56
N TYR A 37 13.09 -0.82 7.71
CA TYR A 37 13.72 -1.23 8.97
C TYR A 37 14.94 -0.36 9.26
N MET A 38 15.01 0.22 10.47
CA MET A 38 16.09 1.11 10.91
C MET A 38 16.41 2.25 9.91
N GLY A 39 15.42 2.69 9.15
CA GLY A 39 15.59 3.74 8.15
C GLY A 39 14.34 4.58 7.97
N SER A 40 14.43 5.54 7.06
CA SER A 40 13.28 6.30 6.56
C SER A 40 12.72 5.64 5.30
N GLY A 41 11.41 5.81 5.09
CA GLY A 41 10.74 5.32 3.89
C GLY A 41 9.74 4.19 4.11
N PHE A 42 9.04 3.83 3.04
CA PHE A 42 7.98 2.82 3.04
C PHE A 42 7.76 2.25 1.64
N ASN A 43 7.27 1.02 1.57
CA ASN A 43 6.57 0.51 0.39
C ASN A 43 5.07 0.57 0.64
N GLU A 44 4.29 0.80 -0.40
CA GLU A 44 2.84 0.92 -0.27
C GLU A 44 2.09 0.32 -1.47
N LEU A 45 1.04 -0.43 -1.14
CA LEU A 45 -0.08 -0.71 -2.04
C LEU A 45 -1.32 -0.03 -1.46
N LYS A 46 -1.93 0.86 -2.23
CA LYS A 46 -3.13 1.61 -1.81
C LYS A 46 -4.22 1.53 -2.85
N PHE A 47 -5.44 1.34 -2.38
CA PHE A 47 -6.68 1.42 -3.13
C PHE A 47 -7.48 2.61 -2.62
N ASP A 48 -8.04 3.43 -3.49
CA ASP A 48 -9.01 4.47 -3.17
C ASP A 48 -10.30 4.18 -3.92
N ASP A 49 -11.40 3.99 -3.19
CA ASP A 49 -12.73 3.67 -3.73
C ASP A 49 -13.68 4.87 -3.70
N ALA A 50 -13.15 6.10 -3.65
CA ALA A 50 -13.96 7.30 -3.81
C ALA A 50 -14.60 7.34 -5.20
N THR A 51 -15.93 7.39 -5.25
CA THR A 51 -16.71 7.36 -6.50
C THR A 51 -16.25 8.42 -7.50
N GLY A 52 -15.87 7.97 -8.70
CA GLY A 52 -15.36 8.82 -9.78
C GLY A 52 -13.92 9.32 -9.60
N LYS A 53 -13.22 8.83 -8.58
CA LYS A 53 -11.81 9.12 -8.26
C LYS A 53 -11.05 7.85 -7.86
N GLU A 54 -11.51 6.71 -8.35
CA GLU A 54 -10.96 5.40 -8.00
C GLU A 54 -9.49 5.31 -8.43
N GLN A 55 -8.63 4.78 -7.56
CA GLN A 55 -7.20 4.71 -7.82
C GLN A 55 -6.56 3.48 -7.21
N VAL A 56 -5.65 2.86 -7.97
CA VAL A 56 -4.63 1.96 -7.43
C VAL A 56 -3.28 2.69 -7.45
N TYR A 57 -2.59 2.70 -6.32
CA TYR A 57 -1.27 3.29 -6.15
C TYR A 57 -0.27 2.23 -5.66
N ILE A 58 0.86 2.13 -6.36
CA ILE A 58 1.97 1.23 -6.02
C ILE A 58 3.21 2.10 -5.83
N HIS A 59 3.80 2.03 -4.64
CA HIS A 59 5.04 2.70 -4.29
C HIS A 59 6.11 1.69 -3.89
N ALA A 60 7.26 1.78 -4.55
CA ALA A 60 8.48 1.10 -4.15
C ALA A 60 9.53 2.11 -3.70
N GLN A 61 10.04 1.95 -2.47
CA GLN A 61 11.01 2.87 -1.87
C GLN A 61 12.36 2.88 -2.59
N LYS A 62 12.72 1.76 -3.22
CA LYS A 62 14.03 1.58 -3.86
C LYS A 62 13.90 1.00 -5.27
N ASN A 63 13.73 -0.31 -5.39
CA ASN A 63 13.57 -0.99 -6.68
C ASN A 63 12.16 -1.58 -6.76
N MET A 64 11.56 -1.55 -7.94
CA MET A 64 10.35 -2.30 -8.26
C MET A 64 10.69 -3.28 -9.38
N ASP A 65 10.80 -4.55 -9.03
CA ASP A 65 11.01 -5.62 -10.00
C ASP A 65 9.66 -6.28 -10.33
N THR A 66 9.44 -6.60 -11.60
CA THR A 66 8.23 -7.30 -12.06
C THR A 66 8.67 -8.42 -12.99
N GLU A 67 8.43 -9.66 -12.59
CA GLU A 67 8.73 -10.87 -13.36
C GLU A 67 7.44 -11.51 -13.85
N VAL A 68 7.36 -11.80 -15.15
CA VAL A 68 6.21 -12.44 -15.79
C VAL A 68 6.72 -13.63 -16.61
N LEU A 69 6.29 -14.85 -16.23
CA LEU A 69 6.83 -16.10 -16.79
C LEU A 69 6.19 -16.52 -18.13
N ASN A 70 5.09 -15.90 -18.50
CA ASN A 70 4.41 -16.15 -19.77
C ASN A 70 4.11 -14.80 -20.44
N ASP A 71 2.84 -14.43 -20.60
CA ASP A 71 2.44 -13.19 -21.28
C ASP A 71 2.03 -12.09 -20.30
N GLN A 72 2.49 -10.86 -20.55
CA GLN A 72 2.01 -9.66 -19.88
C GLN A 72 1.12 -8.84 -20.82
N THR A 73 -0.18 -8.75 -20.50
CA THR A 73 -1.11 -7.86 -21.21
C THR A 73 -1.39 -6.61 -20.39
N VAL A 74 -1.26 -5.44 -21.00
CA VAL A 74 -1.62 -4.15 -20.38
C VAL A 74 -2.59 -3.41 -21.31
N THR A 75 -3.80 -3.18 -20.83
CA THR A 75 -4.82 -2.41 -21.55
C THR A 75 -5.11 -1.11 -20.81
N VAL A 76 -4.85 0.03 -21.47
CA VAL A 76 -5.18 1.36 -20.95
C VAL A 76 -6.21 1.98 -21.88
N ARG A 77 -7.39 2.33 -21.34
CA ARG A 77 -8.52 2.84 -22.14
C ARG A 77 -8.47 4.34 -22.41
N ARG A 78 -7.65 5.07 -21.67
CA ARG A 78 -7.47 6.51 -21.80
C ARG A 78 -5.98 6.78 -22.06
N ASP A 79 -5.32 7.48 -21.16
CA ASP A 79 -3.94 7.93 -21.36
C ASP A 79 -2.97 7.16 -20.48
N ARG A 80 -1.77 6.91 -21.02
CA ARG A 80 -0.64 6.37 -20.26
C ARG A 80 0.53 7.34 -20.35
N THR A 81 0.95 7.87 -19.21
CA THR A 81 2.18 8.66 -19.10
C THR A 81 3.27 7.83 -18.44
N LYS A 82 4.46 7.83 -19.03
CA LYS A 82 5.66 7.22 -18.45
C LYS A 82 6.79 8.23 -18.48
N SER A 83 7.32 8.56 -17.31
CA SER A 83 8.48 9.44 -17.16
C SER A 83 9.63 8.65 -16.55
N ILE A 84 10.81 8.78 -17.14
CA ILE A 84 12.04 8.17 -16.65
C ILE A 84 13.00 9.31 -16.39
N THR A 85 13.37 9.48 -15.12
CA THR A 85 14.29 10.53 -14.68
C THR A 85 15.61 9.88 -14.25
N ARG A 86 16.71 10.60 -14.45
CA ARG A 86 18.07 10.12 -14.21
C ARG A 86 18.58 10.55 -12.84
#